data_AF-A0A6B2LII4-F1
#
_entry.id   AF-A0A6B2LII4-F1
#
_cell.length_a   1.000
_cell.length_b   1.000
_cell.length_c   1.000
_cell.angle_alpha   90.00
_cell.angle_beta   90.00
_cell.angle_gamma   90.00
#
_symmetry.space_group_name_H-M   'P 1'
#
loop_
_entity.id
_entity.type
_entity.pdbx_description
1 polymer ?
#
loop_
_entity_poly.entity_id
_entity_poly.type
_entity_poly.pdbx_seq_one_letter_code
_entity_poly.pdbx_strand_id
1 'polypeptide(L)'
;MFAIITVAIFSGGVAERMKFGTYLLFLLLWTTLVYDPVAHWAWSAYEVTAPNGEVSVEYGWMRKLGAIDFAGGTVVHITSGFSALAASIVVGPRPELRLAQSKKPHNVPYILLGGGLLWFGWFGFNAGSALAAGPLAALAFANTHVAAAVAMTTWIVMDVVSHKHASAVCGGGRARTDAGRRGRYAGPWWASSQSRHALAMCTYRAASR
;
A
#
# COMPACT_ATOMS: atom_id res chain seq x y z
N MET A 1 13.97 -0.16 -6.49
CA MET A 1 13.13 0.64 -5.57
C MET A 1 11.74 0.02 -5.33
N PHE A 2 11.01 -0.39 -6.38
CA PHE A 2 9.69 -1.04 -6.26
C PHE A 2 9.68 -2.28 -5.32
N ALA A 3 10.66 -3.18 -5.44
CA ALA A 3 10.78 -4.33 -4.53
C ALA A 3 10.91 -3.93 -3.06
N ILE A 4 11.73 -2.90 -2.79
CA ILE A 4 12.02 -2.40 -1.44
C ILE A 4 10.77 -1.81 -0.79
N ILE A 5 10.02 -0.98 -1.52
CA ILE A 5 8.79 -0.38 -0.96
C ILE A 5 7.70 -1.44 -0.74
N THR A 6 7.62 -2.46 -1.60
CA THR A 6 6.64 -3.55 -1.46
C THR A 6 6.86 -4.30 -0.14
N VAL A 7 8.12 -4.60 0.16
CA VAL A 7 8.55 -5.17 1.44
C VAL A 7 8.19 -4.25 2.61
N ALA A 8 8.49 -2.95 2.49
CA ALA A 8 8.19 -1.98 3.53
C ALA A 8 6.68 -1.88 3.83
N ILE A 9 5.82 -1.95 2.81
CA ILE A 9 4.36 -1.91 2.98
C ILE A 9 3.85 -3.13 3.75
N PHE A 10 4.22 -4.35 3.36
CA PHE A 10 3.71 -5.53 4.07
C PHE A 10 4.28 -5.65 5.49
N SER A 11 5.49 -5.10 5.73
CA SER A 11 6.13 -5.12 7.05
C SER A 11 5.25 -4.49 8.13
N GLY A 12 4.45 -3.47 7.79
CA GLY A 12 3.48 -2.85 8.71
C GLY A 12 2.40 -3.83 9.19
N GLY A 13 2.09 -4.84 8.37
CA GLY A 13 1.21 -5.94 8.74
C GLY A 13 1.82 -6.77 9.86
N VAL A 14 3.08 -7.20 9.75
CA VAL A 14 3.75 -8.13 10.68
C VAL A 14 4.61 -7.47 11.76
N ALA A 15 4.70 -6.14 11.74
CA ALA A 15 5.53 -5.36 12.66
C ALA A 15 5.29 -5.75 14.12
N GLU A 16 6.39 -5.81 14.88
CA GLU A 16 6.47 -6.17 16.31
C GLU A 16 6.13 -7.65 16.63
N ARG A 17 5.91 -8.51 15.62
CA ARG A 17 5.47 -9.91 15.85
C ARG A 17 6.38 -10.99 15.29
N MET A 18 7.40 -10.63 14.51
CA MET A 18 8.37 -11.57 13.95
C MET A 18 9.75 -11.36 14.56
N LYS A 19 10.47 -12.46 14.80
CA LYS A 19 11.91 -12.40 15.11
C LYS A 19 12.64 -11.82 13.91
N PHE A 20 13.62 -10.94 14.16
CA PHE A 20 14.33 -10.23 13.09
C PHE A 20 14.99 -11.18 12.07
N GLY A 21 15.66 -12.25 12.53
CA GLY A 21 16.26 -13.23 11.62
C GLY A 21 15.24 -13.96 10.74
N THR A 22 14.10 -14.38 11.31
CA THR A 22 12.99 -14.99 10.55
C THR A 22 12.40 -14.01 9.55
N TYR A 23 12.29 -12.73 9.93
CA TYR A 23 11.84 -11.68 9.04
C TYR A 23 12.79 -11.50 7.85
N LEU A 24 14.12 -11.44 8.06
CA LEU A 24 15.08 -11.32 6.96
C LEU A 24 15.04 -12.51 5.99
N LEU A 25 14.97 -13.74 6.51
CA LEU A 25 14.83 -14.93 5.67
C LEU A 25 13.52 -14.90 4.87
N PHE A 26 12.42 -14.51 5.53
CA PHE A 26 11.14 -14.34 4.87
C PHE A 26 11.23 -13.28 3.76
N LEU A 27 11.90 -12.14 3.99
CA LEU A 27 12.09 -11.12 2.97
C LEU A 27 12.79 -11.68 1.74
N LEU A 28 13.92 -12.35 1.93
CA LEU A 28 14.68 -12.94 0.83
C LEU A 28 13.81 -13.92 0.02
N LEU A 29 13.19 -14.88 0.70
CA LEU A 29 12.36 -15.89 0.05
C LEU A 29 11.15 -15.26 -0.65
N TRP A 30 10.49 -14.30 0.01
CA TRP A 30 9.31 -13.65 -0.54
C TRP A 30 9.65 -12.78 -1.75
N THR A 31 10.75 -12.02 -1.70
CA THR A 31 11.18 -11.23 -2.86
C THR A 31 11.47 -12.12 -4.07
N THR A 32 12.19 -13.23 -3.86
CA THR A 32 12.59 -14.12 -4.95
C THR A 32 11.45 -14.99 -5.47
N LEU A 33 10.58 -15.48 -4.60
CA LEU A 33 9.55 -16.47 -4.97
C LEU A 33 8.17 -15.86 -5.22
N VAL A 34 7.93 -14.62 -4.80
CA VAL A 34 6.63 -13.96 -4.95
C VAL A 34 6.77 -12.66 -5.75
N TYR A 35 7.60 -11.73 -5.29
CA TYR A 35 7.71 -10.43 -5.94
C TYR A 35 8.29 -10.54 -7.36
N ASP A 36 9.42 -11.22 -7.52
CA ASP A 36 10.10 -11.33 -8.83
C ASP A 36 9.21 -12.03 -9.89
N PRO A 37 8.53 -13.17 -9.59
CA PRO A 37 7.58 -13.77 -10.53
C PRO A 37 6.42 -12.84 -10.89
N VAL A 38 5.79 -12.18 -9.91
CA VAL A 38 4.65 -11.28 -10.17
C VAL A 38 5.10 -10.06 -11.00
N ALA A 39 6.26 -9.50 -10.70
CA ALA A 39 6.85 -8.42 -11.48
C ALA A 39 7.18 -8.88 -12.91
N HIS A 40 7.71 -10.10 -13.07
CA HIS A 40 7.96 -10.67 -14.39
C HIS A 40 6.67 -10.86 -15.19
N TRP A 41 5.59 -11.35 -14.56
CA TRP A 41 4.30 -11.52 -15.24
C TRP A 41 3.69 -10.20 -15.72
N ALA A 42 3.85 -9.14 -14.93
CA ALA A 42 3.26 -7.83 -15.19
C ALA A 42 4.08 -6.95 -16.15
N TRP A 43 5.41 -6.94 -15.95
CA TRP A 43 6.27 -5.89 -16.52
C TRP A 43 7.38 -6.42 -17.42
N SER A 44 7.64 -7.73 -17.44
CA SER A 44 8.73 -8.23 -18.29
C SER A 44 8.46 -7.95 -19.76
N ALA A 45 9.54 -7.55 -20.43
CA ALA A 45 9.70 -7.49 -21.86
C ALA A 45 11.11 -8.01 -22.14
N TYR A 46 11.23 -9.07 -22.93
CA TYR A 46 12.51 -9.67 -23.27
C TYR A 46 12.53 -10.11 -24.73
N GLU A 47 13.70 -10.02 -25.36
CA GLU A 47 13.90 -10.46 -26.74
C GLU A 47 13.99 -11.98 -26.79
N VAL A 48 13.29 -12.56 -27.77
CA VAL A 48 13.28 -13.98 -28.07
C VAL A 48 13.67 -14.15 -29.52
N THR A 49 14.79 -14.82 -29.74
CA THR A 49 15.28 -15.18 -31.08
C THR A 49 14.80 -16.57 -31.44
N ALA A 50 13.95 -16.67 -32.46
CA ALA A 50 13.49 -17.95 -32.98
C ALA A 50 14.63 -18.68 -33.72
N PRO A 51 14.55 -20.02 -33.90
CA PRO A 51 15.58 -20.81 -34.57
C PRO A 51 15.87 -20.38 -36.02
N ASN A 52 14.93 -19.68 -36.66
CA ASN A 52 15.07 -19.08 -37.99
C ASN A 52 15.82 -17.73 -37.99
N GLY A 53 16.28 -17.25 -36.83
CA GLY A 53 16.96 -15.96 -36.65
C GLY A 53 16.03 -14.76 -36.44
N GLU A 54 14.70 -14.96 -36.39
CA GLU A 54 13.74 -13.87 -36.18
C GLU A 54 13.75 -13.40 -34.72
N VAL A 55 13.94 -12.10 -34.51
CA VAL A 55 13.92 -11.48 -33.17
C VAL A 55 12.54 -10.89 -32.91
N SER A 56 11.90 -11.36 -31.85
CA SER A 56 10.61 -10.86 -31.37
C SER A 56 10.71 -10.41 -29.91
N VAL A 57 9.85 -9.49 -29.49
CA VAL A 57 9.75 -9.11 -28.07
C VAL A 57 8.61 -9.88 -27.44
N GLU A 58 8.92 -10.69 -26.43
CA GLU A 58 7.93 -11.33 -25.59
C GLU A 58 7.68 -10.55 -24.30
N TYR A 59 6.43 -10.57 -23.87
CA TYR A 59 6.00 -9.96 -22.62
C TYR A 59 5.57 -11.01 -21.60
N GLY A 60 5.59 -10.64 -20.32
CA GLY A 60 4.96 -11.43 -19.26
C GLY A 60 3.50 -11.73 -19.58
N TRP A 61 3.01 -12.90 -19.16
CA TRP A 61 1.67 -13.39 -19.54
C TRP A 61 0.54 -12.43 -19.15
N MET A 62 0.66 -11.74 -18.00
CA MET A 62 -0.37 -10.83 -17.54
C MET A 62 -0.47 -9.60 -18.47
N ARG A 63 0.68 -9.13 -18.97
CA ARG A 63 0.73 -8.08 -20.01
C ARG A 63 0.23 -8.58 -21.36
N LYS A 64 0.51 -9.83 -21.74
CA LYS A 64 -0.04 -10.46 -22.96
C LYS A 64 -1.58 -10.53 -22.94
N LEU A 65 -2.19 -10.69 -21.76
CA LEU A 65 -3.64 -10.64 -21.58
C LEU A 65 -4.23 -9.21 -21.55
N GLY A 66 -3.39 -8.18 -21.72
CA GLY A 66 -3.84 -6.78 -21.73
C GLY A 66 -3.95 -6.14 -20.35
N ALA A 67 -3.35 -6.72 -19.30
CA ALA A 67 -3.32 -6.06 -18.00
C ALA A 67 -2.46 -4.79 -18.05
N ILE A 68 -3.01 -3.69 -17.54
CA ILE A 68 -2.34 -2.39 -17.49
C ILE A 68 -1.97 -2.09 -16.04
N ASP A 69 -0.69 -2.18 -15.73
CA ASP A 69 -0.14 -1.79 -14.44
C ASP A 69 1.01 -0.80 -14.61
N PHE A 70 0.68 0.50 -14.61
CA PHE A 70 1.64 1.56 -14.92
C PHE A 70 2.74 1.71 -13.85
N ALA A 71 2.39 1.65 -12.57
CA ALA A 71 3.32 1.92 -11.47
C ALA A 71 3.19 0.93 -10.29
N GLY A 72 2.54 -0.22 -10.46
CA GLY A 72 2.59 -1.31 -9.48
C GLY A 72 1.35 -1.42 -8.60
N GLY A 73 0.18 -1.07 -9.14
CA GLY A 73 -1.09 -1.37 -8.50
C GLY A 73 -1.19 -2.84 -8.10
N THR A 74 -0.84 -3.74 -9.02
CA THR A 74 -0.85 -5.18 -8.79
C THR A 74 0.46 -5.64 -8.15
N VAL A 75 1.58 -5.31 -8.78
CA VAL A 75 2.91 -5.83 -8.39
C VAL A 75 3.31 -5.38 -6.98
N VAL A 76 2.97 -4.16 -6.59
CA VAL A 76 3.37 -3.57 -5.31
C VAL A 76 2.21 -3.61 -4.33
N HIS A 77 1.09 -2.95 -4.60
CA HIS A 77 0.05 -2.72 -3.59
C HIS A 77 -0.81 -3.94 -3.29
N ILE A 78 -1.34 -4.60 -4.32
CA ILE A 78 -2.16 -5.81 -4.13
C ILE A 78 -1.29 -6.94 -3.54
N THR A 79 -0.12 -7.18 -4.13
CA THR A 79 0.77 -8.27 -3.71
C THR A 79 1.26 -8.09 -2.26
N SER A 80 1.68 -6.87 -1.87
CA SER A 80 2.04 -6.59 -0.47
C SER A 80 0.84 -6.64 0.47
N GLY A 81 -0.34 -6.14 0.06
CA GLY A 81 -1.55 -6.13 0.87
C GLY A 81 -2.04 -7.54 1.21
N PHE A 82 -2.13 -8.42 0.20
CA PHE A 82 -2.51 -9.81 0.43
C PHE A 82 -1.43 -10.59 1.19
N SER A 83 -0.15 -10.28 0.97
CA SER A 83 0.94 -10.88 1.75
C SER A 83 0.90 -10.44 3.21
N ALA A 84 0.63 -9.17 3.48
CA ALA A 84 0.44 -8.65 4.83
C ALA A 84 -0.75 -9.32 5.52
N LEU A 85 -1.86 -9.50 4.80
CA LEU A 85 -3.03 -10.20 5.30
C LEU A 85 -2.71 -11.66 5.64
N ALA A 86 -2.15 -12.42 4.70
CA ALA A 86 -1.77 -13.82 4.90
C ALA A 86 -0.79 -13.98 6.06
N ALA A 87 0.28 -13.19 6.07
CA ALA A 87 1.27 -13.22 7.15
C ALA A 87 0.65 -12.82 8.50
N SER A 88 -0.28 -11.86 8.53
CA SER A 88 -0.96 -11.45 9.76
C SER A 88 -1.84 -12.54 10.37
N ILE A 89 -2.42 -13.40 9.53
CA ILE A 89 -3.22 -14.56 9.94
C ILE A 89 -2.30 -15.64 10.51
N VAL A 90 -1.20 -15.96 9.82
CA VAL A 90 -0.23 -16.99 10.24
C VAL A 90 0.47 -16.61 11.54
N VAL A 91 0.93 -15.36 11.66
CA VAL A 91 1.65 -14.87 12.85
C VAL A 91 0.70 -14.72 14.06
N GLY A 92 -0.60 -14.56 13.83
CA GLY A 92 -1.61 -14.45 14.89
C GLY A 92 -1.68 -13.06 15.55
N PRO A 93 -2.77 -12.75 16.27
CA PRO A 93 -3.06 -11.39 16.76
C PRO A 93 -2.07 -10.90 17.82
N ARG A 94 -1.89 -9.57 17.92
CA ARG A 94 -1.12 -8.98 19.03
C ARG A 94 -1.83 -9.29 20.37
N PRO A 95 -1.10 -9.67 21.44
CA PRO A 95 -1.71 -9.93 22.75
C PRO A 95 -2.54 -8.74 23.26
N GLU A 96 -2.06 -7.53 22.99
CA GLU A 96 -2.66 -6.25 23.36
C GLU A 96 -3.99 -5.98 22.63
N LEU A 97 -4.12 -6.49 21.40
CA LEU A 97 -5.36 -6.43 20.63
C LEU A 97 -6.46 -7.30 21.27
N ARG A 98 -6.05 -8.41 21.91
CA ARG A 98 -6.94 -9.33 22.63
C ARG A 98 -7.53 -8.71 23.90
N LEU A 99 -6.80 -7.77 24.51
CA LEU A 99 -7.23 -6.97 25.66
C LEU A 99 -8.07 -5.75 25.26
N ALA A 100 -8.31 -5.56 23.96
CA ALA A 100 -9.12 -4.48 23.40
C ALA A 100 -8.72 -3.07 23.83
N GLN A 101 -7.45 -2.89 24.23
CA GLN A 101 -6.86 -1.59 24.42
C GLN A 101 -6.40 -1.07 23.06
N SER A 102 -7.10 -0.06 22.57
CA SER A 102 -6.66 0.70 21.40
C SER A 102 -5.35 1.41 21.73
N LYS A 103 -4.22 1.01 21.11
CA LYS A 103 -2.98 1.78 21.18
C LYS A 103 -3.23 3.15 20.56
N LYS A 104 -3.21 4.21 21.37
CA LYS A 104 -3.10 5.58 20.86
C LYS A 104 -1.83 5.70 20.01
N PRO A 105 -1.82 6.53 18.96
CA PRO A 105 -0.59 6.80 18.21
C PRO A 105 0.49 7.26 19.17
N HIS A 106 1.65 6.60 19.15
CA HIS A 106 2.75 6.94 20.05
C HIS A 106 3.35 8.32 19.72
N ASN A 107 3.32 8.71 18.43
CA ASN A 107 3.79 10.01 17.97
C ASN A 107 3.11 10.41 16.65
N VAL A 108 2.17 11.35 16.70
CA VAL A 108 1.44 11.85 15.53
C VAL A 108 2.34 12.63 14.56
N PRO A 109 3.21 13.56 15.01
CA PRO A 109 4.15 14.23 14.12
C PRO A 109 4.99 13.29 13.24
N TYR A 110 5.51 12.17 13.77
CA TYR A 110 6.27 11.22 12.95
C TYR A 110 5.42 10.51 11.90
N ILE A 111 4.15 10.24 12.19
CA ILE A 111 3.22 9.67 11.22
C ILE A 111 2.99 10.65 10.06
N LEU A 112 2.82 11.94 10.37
CA LEU A 112 2.64 12.99 9.35
C LEU A 112 3.91 13.23 8.55
N LEU A 113 5.07 13.23 9.19
CA LEU A 113 6.37 13.31 8.52
C LEU A 113 6.57 12.14 7.56
N GLY A 114 6.32 10.92 8.03
CA GLY A 114 6.40 9.72 7.19
C GLY A 114 5.41 9.76 6.02
N GLY A 115 4.16 10.20 6.27
CA GLY A 115 3.16 10.40 5.21
C GLY A 115 3.58 11.46 4.18
N GLY A 116 4.19 12.56 4.61
CA GLY A 116 4.72 13.60 3.73
C GLY A 116 5.89 13.10 2.87
N LEU A 117 6.84 12.38 3.47
CA LEU A 117 7.95 11.76 2.73
C LEU A 117 7.45 10.70 1.75
N LEU A 118 6.43 9.93 2.13
CA LEU A 118 5.82 8.92 1.28
C LEU A 118 5.12 9.56 0.08
N TRP A 119 4.34 10.62 0.29
CA TRP A 119 3.72 11.39 -0.79
C TRP A 119 4.80 11.97 -1.72
N PHE A 120 5.82 12.62 -1.18
CA PHE A 120 6.92 13.18 -1.98
C PHE A 120 7.61 12.11 -2.82
N GLY A 121 7.99 10.98 -2.22
CA GLY A 121 8.62 9.86 -2.93
C GLY A 121 7.74 9.26 -4.02
N TRP A 122 6.41 9.33 -3.85
CA TRP A 122 5.45 8.79 -4.80
C TRP A 122 5.43 9.53 -6.15
N PHE A 123 5.86 10.79 -6.19
CA PHE A 123 6.07 11.49 -7.45
C PHE A 123 7.11 10.80 -8.32
N GLY A 124 8.26 10.45 -7.75
CA GLY A 124 9.31 9.71 -8.44
C GLY A 124 8.85 8.30 -8.82
N PHE A 125 8.06 7.66 -7.96
CA PHE A 125 7.50 6.33 -8.20
C PHE A 125 6.57 6.30 -9.42
N ASN A 126 5.59 7.18 -9.47
CA ASN A 126 4.61 7.22 -10.57
C ASN A 126 5.18 7.90 -11.82
N ALA A 127 5.74 9.10 -11.72
CA ALA A 127 6.27 9.81 -12.89
C ALA A 127 7.48 9.09 -13.51
N GLY A 128 8.34 8.51 -12.67
CA GLY A 128 9.50 7.72 -13.12
C GLY A 128 9.11 6.41 -13.83
N SER A 129 7.90 5.89 -13.59
CA SER A 129 7.38 4.71 -14.31
C SER A 129 7.16 4.97 -15.81
N ALA A 130 7.16 6.23 -16.24
CA ALA A 130 7.14 6.57 -17.67
C ALA A 130 8.48 6.28 -18.38
N LEU A 131 9.57 6.01 -17.64
CA LEU A 131 10.93 5.73 -18.13
C LEU A 131 11.59 6.85 -18.97
N ALA A 132 10.87 7.92 -19.27
CA ALA A 132 11.36 9.10 -19.97
C ALA A 132 10.63 10.36 -19.48
N ALA A 133 11.31 11.51 -19.54
CA ALA A 133 10.71 12.81 -19.27
C ALA A 133 9.86 13.24 -20.48
N GLY A 134 8.54 13.30 -20.31
CA GLY A 134 7.61 13.66 -21.39
C GLY A 134 6.18 13.84 -20.90
N PRO A 135 5.22 13.96 -21.83
CA PRO A 135 3.81 14.20 -21.50
C PRO A 135 3.22 13.14 -20.54
N LEU A 136 3.61 11.87 -20.71
CA LEU A 136 3.18 10.78 -19.84
C LEU A 136 3.68 10.95 -18.39
N ALA A 137 4.96 11.32 -18.21
CA ALA A 137 5.53 11.56 -16.89
C ALA A 137 4.87 12.78 -16.21
N ALA A 138 4.62 13.86 -16.95
CA ALA A 138 3.92 15.04 -16.45
C ALA A 138 2.48 14.73 -16.03
N LEU A 139 1.76 13.94 -16.84
CA LEU A 139 0.42 13.49 -16.51
C LEU A 139 0.41 12.59 -15.26
N ALA A 140 1.35 11.65 -15.16
CA ALA A 140 1.51 10.80 -13.98
C ALA A 140 1.82 11.61 -12.72
N PHE A 141 2.68 12.62 -12.82
CA PHE A 141 3.00 13.55 -11.73
C PHE A 141 1.76 14.32 -11.27
N ALA A 142 1.02 14.94 -12.19
CA ALA A 142 -0.19 15.70 -11.87
C ALA A 142 -1.27 14.80 -11.23
N ASN A 143 -1.50 13.61 -11.81
CA ASN A 143 -2.46 12.64 -11.28
C ASN A 143 -2.08 12.17 -9.87
N THR A 144 -0.78 12.00 -9.58
CA THR A 144 -0.28 11.63 -8.24
C THR A 144 -0.67 12.69 -7.21
N HIS A 145 -0.48 13.97 -7.53
CA HIS A 145 -0.83 15.07 -6.61
C HIS A 145 -2.35 15.16 -6.39
N VAL A 146 -3.12 15.18 -7.48
CA VAL A 146 -4.57 15.32 -7.43
C VAL A 146 -5.21 14.13 -6.73
N ALA A 147 -4.77 12.90 -7.01
CA ALA A 147 -5.31 11.71 -6.36
C ALA A 147 -5.04 11.72 -4.85
N ALA A 148 -3.84 12.08 -4.41
CA ALA A 148 -3.51 12.19 -2.99
C ALA A 148 -4.31 13.29 -2.29
N ALA A 149 -4.49 14.45 -2.92
CA ALA A 149 -5.30 15.55 -2.38
C ALA A 149 -6.78 15.17 -2.26
N VAL A 150 -7.35 14.51 -3.27
CA VAL A 150 -8.73 14.01 -3.24
C VAL A 150 -8.90 12.93 -2.19
N ALA A 151 -7.96 11.98 -2.07
CA ALA A 151 -8.02 10.94 -1.04
C ALA A 151 -7.99 11.54 0.38
N MET A 152 -7.11 12.51 0.62
CA MET A 152 -7.00 13.20 1.91
C MET A 152 -8.25 14.01 2.25
N THR A 153 -8.76 14.80 1.31
CA THR A 153 -9.98 15.60 1.53
C THR A 153 -11.20 14.71 1.74
N THR A 154 -11.36 13.67 0.91
CA THR A 154 -12.43 12.68 1.06
C THR A 154 -12.37 12.02 2.44
N TRP A 155 -11.17 11.66 2.91
CA TRP A 155 -10.97 11.11 4.24
C TRP A 155 -11.41 12.09 5.34
N ILE A 156 -10.96 13.34 5.28
CA ILE A 156 -11.33 14.37 6.27
C ILE A 156 -12.86 14.56 6.30
N VAL A 157 -13.50 14.59 5.14
CA VAL A 157 -14.96 14.69 5.04
C VAL A 157 -15.63 13.47 5.68
N MET A 158 -15.18 12.25 5.35
CA MET A 158 -15.71 11.03 5.95
C MET A 158 -15.56 11.01 7.49
N ASP A 159 -14.42 11.49 8.00
CA ASP A 159 -14.14 11.56 9.44
C ASP A 159 -15.04 12.59 10.14
N VAL A 160 -15.23 13.77 9.54
CA VAL A 160 -16.15 14.79 10.07
C VAL A 160 -17.59 14.29 10.04
N VAL A 161 -18.04 13.64 8.97
CA VAL A 161 -19.41 13.09 8.88
C VAL A 161 -19.63 11.96 9.90
N SER A 162 -18.66 11.05 10.05
CA SER A 162 -18.82 9.86 10.90
C SER A 162 -18.56 10.14 12.38
N HIS A 163 -17.67 11.08 12.69
CA HIS A 163 -17.12 11.27 14.03
C HIS A 163 -17.24 12.72 14.55
N LYS A 164 -17.72 13.68 13.74
CA LYS A 164 -17.89 15.10 14.10
C LYS A 164 -16.59 15.84 14.44
N HIS A 165 -15.45 15.32 14.00
CA HIS A 165 -14.14 15.99 14.10
C HIS A 165 -13.26 15.54 12.94
N ALA A 166 -12.24 16.34 12.64
CA ALA A 166 -11.23 16.02 11.64
C ALA A 166 -9.98 15.44 12.32
N SER A 167 -9.47 14.33 11.80
CA SER A 167 -8.22 13.69 12.20
C SER A 167 -7.31 13.48 10.99
N ALA A 168 -6.05 13.88 11.13
CA ALA A 168 -5.01 13.68 10.12
C ALA A 168 -4.43 12.25 10.12
N VAL A 169 -4.68 11.47 11.19
CA VAL A 169 -4.26 10.06 11.32
C VAL A 169 -5.52 9.21 11.42
N CYS A 170 -5.57 8.09 10.69
CA CYS A 170 -6.71 7.18 10.72
C CYS A 170 -6.97 6.73 12.16
N GLY A 171 -8.13 7.08 12.71
CA GLY A 171 -8.46 6.86 14.12
C GLY A 171 -9.57 7.79 14.59
N GLY A 172 -10.82 7.38 14.32
CA GLY A 172 -11.99 8.07 14.81
C GLY A 172 -12.00 8.19 16.34
N GLY A 173 -12.55 9.30 16.81
CA GLY A 173 -12.97 9.46 18.19
C GLY A 173 -11.89 9.98 19.11
N ARG A 174 -11.85 11.30 19.30
CA ARG A 174 -11.49 11.84 20.62
C ARG A 174 -12.35 11.13 21.66
N ALA A 175 -11.72 10.36 22.54
CA ALA A 175 -12.34 9.78 23.72
C ALA A 175 -12.89 10.91 24.60
N ARG A 176 -14.15 11.31 24.37
CA ARG A 176 -14.97 11.88 25.44
C ARG A 176 -15.36 10.71 26.32
N THR A 177 -14.64 10.56 27.43
CA THR A 177 -15.01 10.07 28.77
C THR A 177 -16.11 9.01 29.02
N ASP A 178 -16.79 8.45 28.02
CA ASP A 178 -17.81 7.44 28.21
C ASP A 178 -17.28 6.10 27.73
N ALA A 179 -17.14 5.19 28.69
CA ALA A 179 -16.73 3.82 28.50
C ALA A 179 -17.58 3.15 27.40
N GLY A 180 -16.98 2.80 26.26
CA GLY A 180 -17.66 1.87 25.34
C GLY A 180 -17.18 1.77 23.90
N ARG A 181 -16.68 2.83 23.25
CA ARG A 181 -16.33 2.76 21.81
C ARG A 181 -14.84 2.93 21.54
N ARG A 182 -14.24 1.81 21.13
CA ARG A 182 -12.81 1.55 20.93
C ARG A 182 -12.38 2.08 19.56
N GLY A 183 -11.48 3.05 19.53
CA GLY A 183 -10.82 3.53 18.32
C GLY A 183 -9.93 2.44 17.71
N ARG A 184 -9.82 2.40 16.38
CA ARG A 184 -8.79 1.61 15.68
C ARG A 184 -7.90 2.63 15.01
N TYR A 185 -6.66 2.76 15.47
CA TYR A 185 -5.69 3.63 14.83
C TYR A 185 -4.96 2.85 13.72
N ALA A 186 -4.93 3.41 12.53
CA ALA A 186 -4.09 2.92 11.43
C ALA A 186 -3.30 4.08 10.83
N GLY A 187 -2.25 3.79 10.06
CA GLY A 187 -1.46 4.83 9.39
C GLY A 187 -2.28 5.65 8.38
N PRO A 188 -1.69 6.69 7.76
CA PRO A 188 -2.35 7.48 6.72
C PRO A 188 -2.58 6.62 5.46
N TRP A 189 -3.72 5.92 5.40
CA TRP A 189 -4.12 5.08 4.27
C TRP A 189 -4.29 5.87 2.97
N TRP A 190 -4.52 7.18 3.04
CA TRP A 190 -4.58 8.06 1.87
C TRP A 190 -3.26 8.09 1.09
N ALA A 191 -2.13 7.81 1.73
CA ALA A 191 -0.83 7.77 1.06
C ALA A 191 -0.64 6.49 0.22
N SER A 192 -1.30 5.38 0.59
CA SER A 192 -1.28 4.10 -0.15
C SER A 192 -2.50 3.88 -1.05
N SER A 193 -3.59 4.63 -0.87
CA SER A 193 -4.86 4.44 -1.61
C SER A 193 -4.90 5.11 -2.98
N GLN A 194 -3.77 5.53 -3.54
CA GLN A 194 -3.70 6.17 -4.86
C GLN A 194 -4.14 5.22 -6.01
N SER A 195 -4.34 3.93 -5.72
CA SER A 195 -4.95 2.95 -6.63
C SER A 195 -6.49 2.99 -6.55
N ARG A 196 -7.09 3.85 -7.39
CA ARG A 196 -8.49 4.03 -7.87
C ARG A 196 -9.74 3.44 -7.17
N HIS A 197 -9.70 2.45 -6.27
CA HIS A 197 -10.91 1.79 -5.74
C HIS A 197 -10.88 1.41 -4.25
N ALA A 198 -9.86 1.78 -3.47
CA ALA A 198 -9.77 1.38 -2.05
C ALA A 198 -10.71 2.15 -1.09
N LEU A 199 -11.62 2.97 -1.61
CA LEU A 199 -12.42 3.91 -0.81
C LEU A 199 -13.59 3.28 -0.03
N ALA A 200 -13.98 2.04 -0.33
CA ALA A 200 -15.26 1.50 0.15
C ALA A 200 -15.17 0.29 1.12
N MET A 201 -14.04 -0.42 1.23
CA MET A 201 -14.06 -1.76 1.84
C MET A 201 -13.76 -1.86 3.34
N CYS A 202 -13.29 -0.81 4.02
CA CYS A 202 -12.93 -0.92 5.45
C CYS A 202 -13.89 -0.23 6.43
N THR A 203 -14.83 0.60 5.99
CA THR A 203 -15.85 1.21 6.86
C THR A 203 -17.04 0.28 7.13
N TYR A 204 -17.25 -0.75 6.30
CA TYR A 204 -18.42 -1.63 6.41
C TYR A 204 -18.38 -2.60 7.60
N ARG A 205 -17.20 -2.85 8.18
CA ARG A 205 -17.05 -3.80 9.32
C ARG A 205 -17.11 -3.15 10.70
N ALA A 206 -17.26 -1.82 10.76
CA ALA A 206 -17.51 -1.09 12.01
C ALA A 206 -18.98 -0.68 12.19
N ALA A 207 -19.82 -0.88 11.16
CA ALA A 207 -21.25 -0.54 11.17
C ALA A 207 -22.19 -1.77 11.20
N SER A 208 -21.66 -3.00 11.27
CA SER A 208 -22.44 -4.23 11.14
C SER A 208 -22.34 -5.19 12.33
N ARG A 209 -22.12 -4.69 13.55
CA ARG A 209 -22.48 -5.33 14.83
C ARG A 209 -22.71 -4.28 15.90
#